data_AF-A0A3P6U7C3-F1
#
_entry.id   AF-A0A3P6U7C3-F1
#
_cell.length_a   1.000
_cell.length_b   1.000
_cell.length_c   1.000
_cell.angle_alpha   90.00
_cell.angle_beta   90.00
_cell.angle_gamma   90.00
#
_symmetry.space_group_name_H-M   'P 1'
#
loop_
_entity.id
_entity.type
_entity.pdbx_description
1 polymer ?
#
loop_
_entity_poly.entity_id
_entity_poly.type
_entity_poly.pdbx_seq_one_letter_code
_entity_poly.pdbx_strand_id
1 'polypeptide(L)'
;MTTATFPMEAQVKNPEDVIMYLWRAHNIVNARLHGRDTEDPKFPKVQFPAQFLCSNCTTNGSLAEQQTRDFLVDYYSHIRPFQTPKFLK
;
A
#
# COMPACT_ATOMS: atom_id res chain seq x y z
N MET A 1 15.65 -8.52 4.99
CA MET A 1 14.44 -7.81 5.44
C MET A 1 14.34 -6.50 4.68
N THR A 2 13.14 -6.00 4.36
CA THR A 2 12.98 -4.72 3.61
C THR A 2 13.71 -3.56 4.29
N THR A 3 13.77 -3.56 5.63
CA THR A 3 14.50 -2.58 6.43
C THR A 3 16.03 -2.57 6.22
N ALA A 4 16.61 -3.65 5.68
CA ALA A 4 18.04 -3.69 5.35
C ALA A 4 18.35 -2.98 4.02
N THR A 5 17.41 -3.00 3.06
CA THR A 5 17.56 -2.40 1.73
C THR A 5 16.82 -1.07 1.59
N PHE A 6 15.89 -0.77 2.50
CA PHE A 6 15.06 0.42 2.56
C PHE A 6 14.88 0.82 4.04
N PRO A 7 15.92 1.41 4.67
CA PRO A 7 15.94 1.68 6.11
C PRO A 7 15.01 2.84 6.50
N MET A 8 14.25 2.67 7.57
CA MET A 8 13.23 3.64 8.00
C MET A 8 13.85 4.98 8.41
N GLU A 9 15.00 4.95 9.08
CA GLU A 9 15.69 6.11 9.64
C GLU A 9 16.18 7.07 8.53
N ALA A 10 16.42 6.53 7.33
CA ALA A 10 16.78 7.32 6.15
C ALA A 10 15.56 7.95 5.47
N GLN A 11 14.38 7.31 5.56
CA GLN A 11 13.19 7.63 4.77
C GLN A 11 12.13 8.42 5.54
N VAL A 12 12.10 8.32 6.86
CA VAL A 12 11.11 8.95 7.74
C VAL A 12 11.79 10.04 8.56
N LYS A 13 11.42 11.30 8.31
CA LYS A 13 11.89 12.47 9.07
C LYS A 13 10.79 13.09 9.92
N ASN A 14 9.55 12.98 9.46
CA ASN A 14 8.35 13.45 10.14
C ASN A 14 7.31 12.32 10.25
N PRO A 15 6.35 12.40 11.19
CA PRO A 15 5.30 11.39 11.34
C PRO A 15 4.52 11.08 10.06
N GLU A 16 4.27 12.09 9.23
CA GLU A 16 3.55 11.97 7.97
C GLU A 16 4.28 11.15 6.90
N ASP A 17 5.61 11.01 6.99
CA ASP A 17 6.41 10.23 6.06
C ASP A 17 6.17 8.73 6.21
N VAL A 18 5.71 8.30 7.38
CA VAL A 18 5.47 6.88 7.71
C VAL A 18 4.45 6.25 6.75
N ILE A 19 3.43 7.01 6.33
CA ILE A 19 2.41 6.55 5.39
C ILE A 19 3.07 6.13 4.08
N MET A 20 3.91 7.02 3.52
CA MET A 20 4.59 6.78 2.26
C MET A 20 5.70 5.73 2.40
N TYR A 21 6.41 5.70 3.52
CA TYR A 21 7.41 4.68 3.80
C TYR A 21 6.80 3.27 3.80
N LEU A 22 5.72 3.06 4.56
CA LEU A 22 5.06 1.75 4.63
C LEU A 22 4.47 1.33 3.28
N TRP A 23 3.88 2.27 2.54
CA TRP A 23 3.38 2.03 1.20
C TRP A 23 4.51 1.60 0.23
N ARG A 24 5.64 2.33 0.17
CA ARG A 24 6.79 1.95 -0.66
C ARG A 24 7.36 0.60 -0.25
N ALA A 25 7.54 0.37 1.04
CA ALA A 25 8.03 -0.90 1.58
C ALA A 25 7.13 -2.09 1.20
N HIS A 26 5.80 -1.92 1.27
CA HIS A 26 4.85 -2.94 0.79
C HIS A 26 4.97 -3.19 -0.71
N ASN A 27 5.13 -2.14 -1.51
CA ASN A 27 5.25 -2.28 -2.96
C ASN A 27 6.57 -2.91 -3.42
N ILE A 28 7.67 -2.69 -2.69
CA ILE A 28 8.93 -3.44 -2.85
C ILE A 28 8.69 -4.94 -2.62
N VAL A 29 7.92 -5.28 -1.59
CA VAL A 29 7.57 -6.68 -1.28
C VAL A 29 6.64 -7.26 -2.35
N ASN A 30 5.64 -6.51 -2.82
CA ASN A 30 4.75 -6.94 -3.90
C ASN A 30 5.53 -7.25 -5.18
N ALA A 31 6.45 -6.38 -5.58
CA ALA A 31 7.32 -6.62 -6.73
C ALA A 31 8.17 -7.88 -6.57
N ARG A 32 8.74 -8.10 -5.37
CA ARG A 32 9.54 -9.30 -5.07
C ARG A 32 8.72 -10.59 -5.11
N LEU A 33 7.46 -10.53 -4.67
CA LEU A 33 6.57 -11.69 -4.53
C LEU A 33 5.73 -11.98 -5.78
N HIS A 34 5.64 -11.05 -6.73
CA HIS A 34 4.92 -11.23 -7.97
C HIS A 34 5.37 -12.48 -8.72
N GLY A 35 4.42 -13.36 -9.07
CA GLY A 35 4.67 -14.59 -9.82
C GLY A 35 5.39 -15.69 -9.04
N ARG A 36 5.54 -15.57 -7.71
CA ARG A 36 6.11 -16.64 -6.88
C ARG A 36 5.08 -17.74 -6.58
N ASP A 37 5.58 -18.92 -6.27
CA ASP A 37 4.81 -20.11 -5.86
C ASP A 37 3.93 -19.90 -4.61
N THR A 38 4.32 -18.96 -3.74
CA THR A 38 3.56 -18.57 -2.54
C THR A 38 2.48 -17.51 -2.81
N GLU A 39 2.37 -17.02 -4.05
CA GLU A 39 1.33 -16.06 -4.45
C GLU A 39 -0.02 -16.77 -4.60
N ASP A 40 -1.08 -16.19 -4.03
CA ASP A 40 -2.44 -16.66 -4.28
C ASP A 40 -2.85 -16.31 -5.71
N PRO A 41 -3.19 -17.30 -6.58
CA PRO A 41 -3.58 -17.04 -7.96
C PRO A 41 -4.80 -16.12 -8.12
N LYS A 42 -5.67 -16.02 -7.10
CA LYS A 42 -6.83 -15.11 -7.11
C LYS A 42 -6.48 -13.68 -6.73
N PHE A 43 -5.33 -13.46 -6.09
CA PHE A 43 -4.89 -12.16 -5.59
C PHE A 43 -3.43 -11.89 -5.97
N PRO A 44 -3.14 -11.74 -7.28
CA PRO A 44 -1.79 -11.47 -7.76
C PRO A 44 -1.28 -10.16 -7.16
N LYS A 45 -0.01 -10.15 -6.78
CA LYS A 45 0.70 -8.97 -6.27
C LYS A 45 0.90 -8.01 -7.43
N VAL A 46 0.42 -6.78 -7.25
CA VAL A 46 0.63 -5.66 -8.17
C VAL A 46 1.15 -4.47 -7.39
N GLN A 47 1.65 -3.46 -8.09
CA GLN A 47 1.91 -2.18 -7.47
C GLN A 47 0.57 -1.57 -7.02
N PHE A 48 0.45 -1.29 -5.73
CA PHE A 48 -0.74 -0.72 -5.11
C PHE A 48 -0.63 0.81 -5.08
N PRO A 49 -1.70 1.58 -5.33
CA PRO A 49 -3.02 1.11 -5.76
C PRO A 49 -3.01 0.62 -7.22
N ALA A 50 -3.83 -0.38 -7.50
CA ALA A 50 -4.13 -0.75 -8.87
C ALA A 50 -4.92 0.37 -9.57
N GLN A 51 -4.78 0.48 -10.89
CA GLN A 51 -5.41 1.56 -11.67
C GLN A 51 -6.94 1.62 -11.50
N PHE A 52 -7.60 0.48 -11.28
CA PHE A 52 -9.04 0.43 -11.04
C PHE A 52 -9.46 0.97 -9.66
N LEU A 53 -8.54 1.04 -8.70
CA LEU A 53 -8.78 1.64 -7.37
C LEU A 53 -8.49 3.15 -7.39
N CYS A 54 -7.47 3.56 -8.15
CA CYS A 54 -7.05 4.95 -8.23
C CYS A 54 -6.57 5.28 -9.65
N SER A 55 -7.47 5.82 -10.47
CA SER A 55 -7.18 6.13 -11.88
C SER A 55 -6.19 7.29 -12.06
N ASN A 56 -6.13 8.22 -11.09
CA ASN A 56 -5.21 9.36 -11.08
C ASN A 56 -3.89 9.10 -10.35
N CYS A 57 -3.71 7.92 -9.74
CA CYS A 57 -2.45 7.56 -9.07
C CYS A 57 -1.36 7.12 -10.05
N THR A 58 -1.66 6.90 -11.34
CA THR A 58 -0.65 6.50 -12.33
C THR A 58 -0.43 7.61 -13.36
N THR A 59 0.82 8.06 -13.47
CA THR A 59 1.26 9.06 -14.46
C THR A 59 2.47 8.50 -15.20
N ASN A 60 2.41 8.43 -16.53
CA ASN A 60 3.48 7.91 -17.39
C ASN A 60 4.00 6.51 -16.97
N GLY A 61 3.09 5.63 -16.54
CA GLY A 61 3.42 4.26 -16.13
C GLY A 61 4.07 4.14 -14.74
N SER A 62 4.16 5.23 -13.98
CA SER A 62 4.66 5.24 -12.61
C SER A 62 3.61 5.76 -11.62
N LEU A 63 3.70 5.35 -10.36
CA LEU A 63 2.79 5.84 -9.33
C LEU A 63 3.15 7.28 -8.94
N ALA A 64 2.18 8.18 -9.07
CA ALA A 64 2.31 9.59 -8.73
C ALA A 64 2.15 9.77 -7.22
N GLU A 65 3.20 10.24 -6.55
CA GLU A 65 3.30 10.17 -5.09
C GLU A 65 2.23 10.99 -4.36
N GLN A 66 1.93 12.19 -4.84
CA GLN A 66 0.96 13.07 -4.20
C GLN A 66 -0.46 12.47 -4.26
N GLN A 67 -0.90 12.08 -5.47
CA GLN A 67 -2.22 11.46 -5.66
C GLN A 67 -2.32 10.14 -4.90
N THR A 68 -1.22 9.38 -4.85
CA THR A 68 -1.16 8.14 -4.07
C THR A 68 -1.29 8.41 -2.58
N ARG A 69 -0.59 9.41 -2.04
CA ARG A 69 -0.71 9.80 -0.63
C ARG A 69 -2.15 10.16 -0.27
N ASP A 70 -2.79 10.99 -1.09
CA ASP A 70 -4.17 11.43 -0.87
C ASP A 70 -5.14 10.24 -0.93
N PHE A 71 -4.95 9.35 -1.91
CA PHE A 71 -5.69 8.09 -2.00
C PHE A 71 -5.48 7.21 -0.76
N LEU A 72 -4.26 7.07 -0.24
CA LEU A 72 -3.99 6.22 0.93
C LEU A 72 -4.70 6.75 2.17
N VAL A 73 -4.65 8.07 2.41
CA VAL A 73 -5.35 8.69 3.55
C VAL A 73 -6.85 8.43 3.45
N ASP A 74 -7.44 8.64 2.28
CA ASP A 74 -8.87 8.41 2.04
C ASP A 74 -9.24 6.92 2.18
N TYR A 75 -8.56 6.04 1.46
CA TYR A 75 -8.84 4.61 1.40
C TYR A 75 -8.78 3.95 2.78
N TYR A 76 -7.75 4.26 3.57
CA TYR A 76 -7.59 3.70 4.91
C TYR A 76 -8.53 4.34 5.94
N SER A 77 -9.05 5.55 5.71
CA SER A 77 -10.05 6.17 6.60
C SER A 77 -11.43 5.50 6.51
N HIS A 78 -11.71 4.81 5.40
CA HIS A 78 -12.98 4.12 5.16
C HIS A 78 -13.03 2.67 5.68
N ILE A 79 -11.95 2.18 6.27
CA ILE A 79 -11.92 0.83 6.86
C ILE A 79 -12.80 0.81 8.11
N ARG A 80 -13.92 0.08 8.02
CA ARG A 80 -14.79 -0.17 9.16
C ARG A 80 -14.55 -1.59 9.69
N PRO A 81 -14.44 -1.77 11.00
CA PRO A 81 -14.42 -3.12 11.57
C PRO A 81 -15.72 -3.84 11.19
N PHE A 82 -15.62 -5.12 10.86
CA PHE A 82 -16.79 -5.94 10.61
C PHE A 82 -17.63 -6.01 11.88
N GLN A 83 -18.80 -5.36 11.87
CA GLN A 83 -19.75 -5.40 12.98
C GLN A 83 -20.71 -6.56 12.75
N THR A 84 -20.43 -7.71 13.37
CA THR A 84 -21.40 -8.81 13.44
C THR A 84 -22.51 -8.43 14.43
N PRO A 85 -23.80 -8.64 14.10
CA PRO A 85 -24.92 -8.36 15.03
C PRO A 85 -24.80 -9.08 16.39
N LYS A 86 -24.00 -10.15 16.47
CA LYS A 86 -23.71 -10.88 17.71
C LYS A 86 -22.90 -10.12 18.77
N PHE A 87 -22.28 -8.99 18.42
CA PHE A 87 -21.42 -8.23 19.32
C PHE A 87 -21.93 -6.81 19.61
N LEU A 88 -23.15 -6.48 19.17
CA LEU A 88 -23.90 -5.33 19.67
C LEU A 88 -24.74 -5.81 20.85
N LYS A 89 -24.19 -5.73 22.06
CA LYS A 89 -24.95 -5.75 23.31
C LYS A 89 -25.07 -4.34 23.85
#